data_AF-W5SBA8-F1
#
_entry.id   AF-W5SBA8-F1
#
_cell.length_a   1.000
_cell.length_b   1.000
_cell.length_c   1.000
_cell.angle_alpha   90.00
_cell.angle_beta   90.00
_cell.angle_gamma   90.00
#
_symmetry.space_group_name_H-M   'P 1'
#
loop_
_entity.id
_entity.type
_entity.pdbx_description
1 polymer ?
#
loop_
_entity_poly.entity_id
_entity_poly.type
_entity_poly.pdbx_seq_one_letter_code
_entity_poly.pdbx_strand_id
1 'polypeptide(L)'
;MKMICIISCALGLVLGCSLQDKAKAGSFVGDIIEKVRARRISRSSTDIEGTFDNASQNTSTTKTPKEQIYDKLKNELEQYSKAFRTAQFRFRRGRYYFQMPFFEKFPKFSNWEEKDIVYDTLGYDVDLIAKLEIIVRAITPATAPTYFSTRPATIVAKLLDILYNTTYYMREVVVDHLNDVSLEQLGSIKSAEELTKIYNAFKELSDLRTNAMSQIKIAIEESEPLWRDRVAMTNKLKKITDGESLVQDLKLKIIMKGLEIKYYVQVSKGA
;
A
#
# COMPACT_ATOMS: atom_id res chain seq x y z
N MET A 1 30.27 34.76 38.37
CA MET A 1 29.75 33.80 39.36
C MET A 1 28.76 32.87 38.68
N LYS A 2 28.88 31.57 38.96
CA LYS A 2 28.13 30.46 38.35
C LYS A 2 26.66 30.49 38.82
N MET A 3 25.70 30.27 37.92
CA MET A 3 24.39 29.74 38.29
C MET A 3 24.34 28.27 37.93
N ILE A 4 24.07 27.45 38.94
CA ILE A 4 23.92 26.00 38.89
C ILE A 4 22.61 25.71 39.62
N CYS A 5 21.69 25.03 38.90
CA CYS A 5 20.81 23.95 39.39
C CYS A 5 19.67 24.31 40.38
N ILE A 6 18.54 23.60 40.52
CA ILE A 6 17.90 22.42 39.90
C ILE A 6 16.49 22.28 40.55
N ILE A 7 15.47 21.98 39.74
CA ILE A 7 14.41 20.96 39.93
C ILE A 7 13.29 21.09 41.02
N SER A 8 12.08 20.87 40.50
CA SER A 8 10.85 20.26 41.06
C SER A 8 9.97 21.01 42.06
N CYS A 9 8.71 21.20 41.65
CA CYS A 9 7.62 20.49 42.29
C CYS A 9 6.47 20.25 41.30
N ALA A 10 5.87 19.06 41.40
CA ALA A 10 4.82 18.54 40.55
C ALA A 10 3.50 18.42 41.32
N LEU A 11 2.41 18.27 40.54
CA LEU A 11 1.07 17.76 40.86
C LEU A 11 -0.01 18.68 41.45
N GLY A 12 -1.18 18.57 40.81
CA GLY A 12 -2.52 19.03 41.24
C GLY A 12 -3.34 19.56 40.06
N LEU A 13 -3.80 18.71 39.12
CA LEU A 13 -5.22 18.32 38.91
C LEU A 13 -6.16 19.54 38.72
N VAL A 14 -6.92 19.66 37.62
CA VAL A 14 -8.27 19.06 37.48
C VAL A 14 -8.87 19.45 36.09
N LEU A 15 -9.64 18.51 35.48
CA LEU A 15 -10.60 18.63 34.34
C LEU A 15 -10.00 18.94 32.96
N GLY A 16 -10.20 18.15 31.90
CA GLY A 16 -11.44 17.49 31.51
C GLY A 16 -11.87 18.05 30.15
N CYS A 17 -11.22 17.60 29.06
CA CYS A 17 -11.76 17.74 27.70
C CYS A 17 -11.49 16.45 26.93
N SER A 18 -12.59 15.76 26.67
CA SER A 18 -12.76 14.72 25.67
C SER A 18 -12.05 15.10 24.35
N LEU A 19 -11.11 14.26 23.91
CA LEU A 19 -10.64 14.20 22.53
C LEU A 19 -11.29 12.98 21.86
N GLN A 20 -12.59 13.08 21.67
CA GLN A 20 -13.32 12.27 20.70
C GLN A 20 -13.42 13.10 19.41
N ASP A 21 -13.25 12.42 18.28
CA ASP A 21 -13.37 12.89 16.90
C ASP A 21 -12.23 13.75 16.33
N LYS A 22 -11.28 13.07 15.68
CA LYS A 22 -11.01 13.22 14.22
C LYS A 22 -9.89 12.27 13.78
N ALA A 23 -10.26 11.01 13.59
CA ALA A 23 -9.52 10.11 12.71
C ALA A 23 -10.54 9.30 11.90
N LYS A 24 -11.27 9.97 11.01
CA LYS A 24 -11.93 9.27 9.91
C LYS A 24 -10.83 8.79 8.96
N ALA A 25 -10.36 7.57 9.21
CA ALA A 25 -9.58 6.80 8.27
C ALA A 25 -10.46 6.53 7.04
N GLY A 26 -10.41 7.42 6.06
CA GLY A 26 -10.94 7.16 4.72
C GLY A 26 -10.10 6.05 4.10
N SER A 27 -10.66 4.85 4.03
CA SER A 27 -10.12 3.79 3.17
C SER A 27 -10.20 4.32 1.74
N PHE A 28 -9.06 4.65 1.14
CA PHE A 28 -8.99 5.10 -0.26
C PHE A 28 -9.69 4.10 -1.20
N VAL A 29 -9.67 2.80 -0.85
CA VAL A 29 -10.42 1.75 -1.54
C VAL A 29 -11.93 1.86 -1.24
N GLY A 30 -12.32 2.10 0.01
CA GLY A 30 -13.71 2.35 0.41
C GLY A 30 -14.35 3.57 -0.27
N ASP A 31 -13.64 4.69 -0.35
CA ASP A 31 -14.11 5.92 -0.99
C ASP A 31 -14.26 5.77 -2.50
N ILE A 32 -13.42 4.94 -3.14
CA ILE A 32 -13.58 4.57 -4.55
C ILE A 32 -14.75 3.61 -4.74
N ILE A 33 -14.95 2.64 -3.84
CA ILE A 33 -16.08 1.69 -3.87
C ILE A 33 -17.43 2.41 -3.74
N GLU A 34 -17.57 3.36 -2.81
CA GLU A 34 -18.80 4.16 -2.67
C GLU A 34 -19.07 4.99 -3.93
N LYS A 35 -18.04 5.63 -4.50
CA LYS A 35 -18.18 6.50 -5.66
C LYS A 35 -18.53 5.73 -6.94
N VAL A 36 -18.12 4.47 -7.06
CA VAL A 36 -18.53 3.57 -8.16
C VAL A 36 -19.96 3.06 -7.96
N ARG A 37 -20.36 2.74 -6.71
CA ARG A 37 -21.72 2.29 -6.38
C ARG A 37 -22.75 3.40 -6.62
N ALA A 38 -22.45 4.65 -6.24
CA ALA A 38 -23.33 5.81 -6.46
C ALA A 38 -23.58 6.10 -7.95
N ARG A 39 -22.58 5.90 -8.82
CA ARG A 39 -22.72 6.10 -10.28
C ARG A 39 -23.54 5.02 -10.99
N ARG A 40 -23.69 3.83 -10.40
CA ARG A 40 -24.50 2.75 -10.97
C ARG A 40 -25.99 2.96 -10.71
N ILE A 41 -26.35 3.62 -9.60
CA ILE A 41 -27.74 3.92 -9.24
C ILE A 41 -28.29 5.09 -10.06
N SER A 42 -27.47 6.05 -10.47
CA SER A 42 -27.92 7.23 -11.24
C SER A 42 -28.08 7.00 -12.75
N ARG A 43 -27.89 5.78 -13.26
CA ARG A 43 -27.88 5.48 -14.71
C ARG A 43 -28.93 4.48 -15.19
N SER A 44 -29.81 3.99 -14.31
CA SER A 44 -30.94 3.15 -14.71
C SER A 44 -32.26 3.92 -14.56
N SER A 45 -32.53 4.84 -15.48
CA SER A 45 -33.89 5.19 -15.83
C SER A 45 -33.88 5.76 -17.24
N THR A 46 -34.21 4.89 -18.19
CA THR A 46 -34.80 5.23 -19.48
C THR A 46 -35.45 3.95 -19.98
N ASP A 47 -36.77 3.97 -19.92
CA ASP A 47 -37.69 2.93 -20.38
C ASP A 47 -37.45 2.59 -21.85
N ILE A 48 -37.36 1.30 -22.17
CA ILE A 48 -37.83 0.75 -23.45
C ILE A 48 -38.54 -0.57 -23.14
N GLU A 49 -39.85 -0.51 -23.31
CA GLU A 49 -40.81 -1.60 -23.33
C GLU A 49 -40.54 -2.52 -24.54
N GLY A 50 -40.49 -3.82 -24.30
CA GLY A 50 -40.16 -4.81 -25.31
C GLY A 50 -40.41 -6.23 -24.79
N THR A 51 -41.68 -6.62 -24.79
CA THR A 51 -42.16 -7.98 -24.51
C THR A 51 -41.54 -8.99 -25.46
N PHE A 52 -40.79 -9.94 -24.90
CA PHE A 52 -40.61 -11.27 -25.49
C PHE A 52 -40.56 -12.30 -24.38
N ASP A 53 -41.65 -13.05 -24.25
CA ASP A 53 -41.70 -14.31 -23.52
C ASP A 53 -40.71 -15.29 -24.15
N ASN A 54 -39.75 -15.75 -23.36
CA ASN A 54 -39.21 -17.09 -23.54
C ASN A 54 -38.71 -17.63 -22.20
N ALA A 55 -39.39 -18.68 -21.76
CA ALA A 55 -39.03 -19.50 -20.63
C ALA A 55 -37.58 -20.00 -20.77
N SER A 56 -36.71 -19.54 -19.89
CA SER A 56 -35.42 -20.17 -19.64
C SER A 56 -35.26 -20.34 -18.14
N GLN A 57 -35.60 -21.54 -17.71
CA GLN A 57 -35.15 -22.23 -16.51
C GLN A 57 -34.30 -21.39 -15.54
N ASN A 58 -34.96 -20.82 -14.53
CA ASN A 58 -34.30 -20.37 -13.31
C ASN A 58 -33.90 -21.60 -12.48
N THR A 59 -32.83 -22.30 -12.89
CA THR A 59 -32.07 -23.10 -11.94
C THR A 59 -31.25 -22.12 -11.12
N SER A 60 -31.81 -21.68 -9.99
CA SER A 60 -31.04 -21.07 -8.91
C SER A 60 -30.12 -22.15 -8.34
N THR A 61 -29.02 -22.44 -9.04
CA THR A 61 -27.99 -23.35 -8.57
C THR A 61 -27.28 -22.63 -7.42
N THR A 62 -27.67 -22.95 -6.19
CA THR A 62 -27.05 -22.41 -4.99
C THR A 62 -25.57 -22.80 -4.99
N LYS A 63 -24.69 -21.80 -5.14
CA LYS A 63 -23.23 -22.01 -5.16
C LYS A 63 -22.78 -22.73 -3.89
N THR A 64 -21.93 -23.74 -4.04
CA THR A 64 -21.29 -24.42 -2.91
C THR A 64 -20.42 -23.45 -2.11
N PRO A 65 -20.13 -23.71 -0.82
CA PRO A 65 -19.24 -22.87 -0.03
C PRO A 65 -17.86 -22.66 -0.68
N LYS A 66 -17.36 -23.69 -1.39
CA LYS A 66 -16.11 -23.63 -2.16
C LYS A 66 -16.19 -22.63 -3.32
N GLU A 67 -17.25 -22.70 -4.13
CA GLU A 67 -17.47 -21.75 -5.23
C GLU A 67 -17.64 -20.32 -4.72
N GLN A 68 -18.35 -20.14 -3.60
CA GLN A 68 -18.54 -18.82 -3.01
C GLN A 68 -17.23 -18.18 -2.55
N ILE A 69 -16.35 -18.93 -1.87
CA ILE A 69 -15.06 -18.38 -1.41
C ILE A 69 -14.09 -18.17 -2.58
N TYR A 70 -14.11 -19.06 -3.57
CA TYR A 70 -13.35 -18.89 -4.81
C TYR A 70 -13.75 -17.60 -5.54
N ASP A 71 -15.05 -17.38 -5.73
CA ASP A 71 -15.55 -16.17 -6.37
C ASP A 71 -15.21 -14.91 -5.58
N LYS A 72 -15.24 -14.96 -4.23
CA LYS A 72 -14.82 -13.84 -3.39
C LYS A 72 -13.35 -13.49 -3.61
N LEU A 73 -12.47 -14.49 -3.58
CA LEU A 73 -11.03 -14.31 -3.83
C LEU A 73 -10.79 -13.74 -5.23
N LYS A 74 -11.41 -14.32 -6.26
CA LYS A 74 -11.31 -13.86 -7.65
C LYS A 74 -11.75 -12.40 -7.80
N ASN A 75 -12.93 -12.06 -7.27
CA ASN A 75 -13.47 -10.70 -7.35
C ASN A 75 -12.57 -9.66 -6.66
N GLU A 76 -11.97 -9.98 -5.51
CA GLU A 76 -11.03 -9.06 -4.85
C GLU A 76 -9.73 -8.88 -5.65
N LEU A 77 -9.17 -9.96 -6.21
CA LEU A 77 -7.97 -9.92 -7.05
C LEU A 77 -8.20 -9.12 -8.34
N GLU A 78 -9.37 -9.29 -8.98
CA GLU A 78 -9.76 -8.53 -10.16
C GLU A 78 -9.92 -7.04 -9.84
N GLN A 79 -10.57 -6.71 -8.71
CA GLN A 79 -10.72 -5.32 -8.26
C GLN A 79 -9.36 -4.67 -8.00
N TYR A 80 -8.47 -5.35 -7.29
CA TYR A 80 -7.11 -4.88 -7.04
C TYR A 80 -6.35 -4.67 -8.36
N SER A 81 -6.32 -5.69 -9.23
CA SER A 81 -5.59 -5.65 -10.51
C SER A 81 -6.10 -4.53 -11.42
N LYS A 82 -7.42 -4.32 -11.46
CA LYS A 82 -8.04 -3.23 -12.22
C LYS A 82 -7.68 -1.86 -11.67
N ALA A 83 -7.74 -1.68 -10.35
CA ALA A 83 -7.38 -0.42 -9.70
C ALA A 83 -5.91 -0.08 -9.96
N PHE A 84 -5.03 -1.06 -9.76
CA PHE A 84 -3.60 -0.95 -10.04
C PHE A 84 -3.31 -0.56 -11.49
N ARG A 85 -3.78 -1.36 -12.47
CA ARG A 85 -3.55 -1.10 -13.91
C ARG A 85 -4.10 0.26 -14.33
N THR A 86 -5.25 0.67 -13.78
CA THR A 86 -5.84 1.98 -14.08
C THR A 86 -4.95 3.12 -13.58
N ALA A 87 -4.45 3.04 -12.36
CA ALA A 87 -3.57 4.06 -11.79
C ALA A 87 -2.23 4.12 -12.55
N GLN A 88 -1.60 2.97 -12.77
CA GLN A 88 -0.36 2.85 -13.53
C GLN A 88 -0.50 3.40 -14.95
N PHE A 89 -1.58 3.05 -15.66
CA PHE A 89 -1.83 3.54 -17.02
C PHE A 89 -1.95 5.06 -17.06
N ARG A 90 -2.72 5.67 -16.14
CA ARG A 90 -2.86 7.13 -16.04
C ARG A 90 -1.52 7.80 -15.76
N PHE A 91 -0.75 7.24 -14.85
CA PHE A 91 0.59 7.73 -14.52
C PHE A 91 1.53 7.70 -15.72
N ARG A 92 1.63 6.57 -16.42
CA ARG A 92 2.48 6.42 -17.62
C ARG A 92 2.04 7.35 -18.75
N ARG A 93 0.73 7.52 -18.95
CA ARG A 93 0.18 8.43 -19.97
C ARG A 93 0.55 9.89 -19.71
N GLY A 94 0.70 10.28 -18.43
CA GLY A 94 1.13 11.63 -18.05
C GLY A 94 2.59 11.96 -18.43
N ARG A 95 3.39 10.95 -18.81
CA ARG A 95 4.82 11.11 -19.18
C ARG A 95 5.62 11.89 -18.14
N TYR A 96 5.30 11.70 -16.86
CA TYR A 96 6.03 12.34 -15.77
C TYR A 96 7.47 11.86 -15.73
N TYR A 97 8.40 12.79 -15.52
CA TYR A 97 9.81 12.51 -15.41
C TYR A 97 10.31 13.05 -14.06
N PHE A 98 10.59 12.13 -13.14
CA PHE A 98 11.12 12.43 -11.82
C PHE A 98 12.61 12.09 -11.78
N GLN A 99 13.42 13.03 -11.32
CA GLN A 99 14.87 12.88 -11.21
C GLN A 99 15.22 12.64 -9.75
N MET A 100 14.77 11.50 -9.25
CA MET A 100 14.99 11.05 -7.89
C MET A 100 16.45 10.61 -7.70
N PRO A 101 17.28 11.36 -6.94
CA PRO A 101 18.71 11.04 -6.79
C PRO A 101 18.96 9.66 -6.16
N PHE A 102 17.96 9.08 -5.50
CA PHE A 102 18.09 7.75 -4.93
C PHE A 102 18.15 6.66 -6.01
N PHE A 103 17.42 6.77 -7.11
CA PHE A 103 17.44 5.72 -8.16
C PHE A 103 18.82 5.58 -8.81
N GLU A 104 19.53 6.69 -8.95
CA GLU A 104 20.87 6.73 -9.55
C GLU A 104 21.93 6.12 -8.63
N LYS A 105 21.69 6.12 -7.31
CA LYS A 105 22.66 5.66 -6.30
C LYS A 105 22.50 4.19 -5.91
N PHE A 106 21.39 3.55 -6.28
CA PHE A 106 21.10 2.17 -5.90
C PHE A 106 20.90 1.29 -7.14
N PRO A 107 21.82 0.35 -7.44
CA PRO A 107 21.73 -0.52 -8.62
C PRO A 107 20.42 -1.30 -8.74
N LYS A 108 19.78 -1.62 -7.60
CA LYS A 108 18.45 -2.27 -7.53
C LYS A 108 17.38 -1.50 -8.30
N PHE A 109 17.52 -0.18 -8.44
CA PHE A 109 16.54 0.67 -9.13
C PHE A 109 17.08 1.18 -10.46
N SER A 110 17.95 0.42 -11.12
CA SER A 110 18.41 0.74 -12.47
C SER A 110 17.27 0.59 -13.49
N ASN A 111 16.41 -0.42 -13.34
CA ASN A 111 15.31 -0.71 -14.27
C ASN A 111 14.03 0.03 -13.88
N TRP A 112 13.08 0.06 -14.82
CA TRP A 112 11.81 0.75 -14.62
C TRP A 112 10.89 0.01 -13.65
N GLU A 113 10.97 -1.32 -13.62
CA GLU A 113 10.12 -2.20 -12.83
C GLU A 113 10.25 -1.93 -11.33
N GLU A 114 11.47 -1.82 -10.80
CA GLU A 114 11.71 -1.52 -9.39
C GLU A 114 11.35 -0.07 -9.03
N LYS A 115 11.50 0.87 -9.98
CA LYS A 115 11.04 2.26 -9.82
C LYS A 115 9.51 2.32 -9.74
N ASP A 116 8.84 1.56 -10.59
CA ASP A 116 7.38 1.48 -10.67
C ASP A 116 6.76 0.91 -9.39
N ILE A 117 7.44 0.00 -8.69
CA ILE A 117 7.04 -0.46 -7.35
C ILE A 117 7.01 0.69 -6.34
N VAL A 118 8.04 1.55 -6.35
CA VAL A 118 8.09 2.72 -5.45
C VAL A 118 6.96 3.70 -5.77
N TYR A 119 6.70 3.97 -7.05
CA TYR A 119 5.59 4.85 -7.45
C TYR A 119 4.23 4.28 -7.06
N ASP A 120 4.04 2.96 -7.13
CA ASP A 120 2.81 2.29 -6.71
C ASP A 120 2.60 2.36 -5.18
N THR A 121 3.66 2.25 -4.37
CA THR A 121 3.57 2.53 -2.92
C THR A 121 3.11 3.96 -2.63
N LEU A 122 3.43 4.91 -3.51
CA LEU A 122 2.97 6.29 -3.42
C LEU A 122 1.59 6.48 -4.08
N GLY A 123 0.92 5.39 -4.49
CA GLY A 123 -0.39 5.41 -5.14
C GLY A 123 -0.38 6.05 -6.53
N TYR A 124 0.80 6.16 -7.15
CA TYR A 124 1.03 6.95 -8.37
C TYR A 124 0.59 8.43 -8.23
N ASP A 125 0.58 8.96 -7.00
CA ASP A 125 0.27 10.35 -6.70
C ASP A 125 1.46 11.25 -7.10
N VAL A 126 1.29 11.97 -8.20
CA VAL A 126 2.31 12.82 -8.84
C VAL A 126 2.83 13.88 -7.87
N ASP A 127 1.94 14.49 -7.09
CA ASP A 127 2.30 15.54 -6.14
C ASP A 127 3.10 14.95 -4.98
N LEU A 128 2.69 13.78 -4.49
CA LEU A 128 3.42 13.07 -3.44
C LEU A 128 4.82 12.62 -3.89
N ILE A 129 4.93 12.14 -5.13
CA ILE A 129 6.22 11.74 -5.72
C ILE A 129 7.14 12.96 -5.87
N ALA A 130 6.61 14.10 -6.32
CA ALA A 130 7.37 15.35 -6.42
C ALA A 130 7.86 15.84 -5.04
N LYS A 131 7.01 15.78 -4.01
CA LYS A 131 7.40 16.11 -2.62
C LYS A 131 8.53 15.19 -2.12
N LEU A 132 8.44 13.89 -2.40
CA LEU A 132 9.49 12.95 -2.04
C LEU A 132 10.81 13.27 -2.76
N GLU A 133 10.76 13.68 -4.02
CA GLU A 133 11.95 14.12 -4.76
C GLU A 133 12.64 15.31 -4.10
N ILE A 134 11.87 16.33 -3.67
CA ILE A 134 12.38 17.49 -2.94
C ILE A 134 13.10 17.03 -1.65
N ILE A 135 12.45 16.18 -0.86
CA ILE A 135 13.01 15.63 0.39
C ILE A 135 14.34 14.91 0.12
N VAL A 136 14.36 14.01 -0.86
CA VAL A 136 15.55 13.21 -1.16
C VAL A 136 16.69 14.10 -1.65
N ARG A 137 16.42 15.08 -2.53
CA ARG A 137 17.42 16.04 -3.00
C ARG A 137 18.00 16.88 -1.86
N ALA A 138 17.15 17.29 -0.91
CA ALA A 138 17.57 18.07 0.24
C ALA A 138 18.43 17.27 1.24
N ILE A 139 18.14 15.97 1.45
CA ILE A 139 18.91 15.10 2.36
C ILE A 139 20.19 14.60 1.70
N THR A 140 20.11 14.17 0.45
CA THR A 140 21.22 13.55 -0.28
C THR A 140 21.47 14.31 -1.59
N PRO A 141 22.13 15.47 -1.54
CA PRO A 141 22.48 16.22 -2.75
C PRO A 141 23.26 15.35 -3.73
N ALA A 142 23.18 15.70 -5.02
CA ALA A 142 23.94 15.02 -6.08
C ALA A 142 25.46 15.04 -5.81
N THR A 143 25.95 16.05 -5.09
CA THR A 143 27.36 16.22 -4.70
C THR A 143 27.77 15.39 -3.47
N ALA A 144 26.84 14.76 -2.76
CA ALA A 144 27.17 13.95 -1.60
C ALA A 144 27.90 12.65 -2.03
N PRO A 145 28.98 12.24 -1.33
CA PRO A 145 29.72 11.03 -1.64
C PRO A 145 28.80 9.81 -1.83
N THR A 146 29.11 8.97 -2.81
CA THR A 146 28.36 7.74 -3.15
C THR A 146 28.30 6.75 -1.99
N TYR A 147 29.24 6.83 -1.05
CA TYR A 147 29.25 6.03 0.17
C TYR A 147 28.50 6.75 1.28
N PHE A 148 27.38 6.15 1.70
CA PHE A 148 26.45 6.62 2.72
C PHE A 148 27.04 6.54 4.15
N SER A 149 28.23 7.10 4.39
CA SER A 149 28.86 7.13 5.72
C SER A 149 28.22 8.16 6.67
N THR A 150 27.32 9.01 6.16
CA THR A 150 26.61 10.01 6.97
C THR A 150 25.19 9.54 7.33
N ARG A 151 24.81 9.70 8.61
CA ARG A 151 23.49 9.32 9.17
C ARG A 151 22.27 9.74 8.31
N PRO A 152 22.21 10.92 7.68
CA PRO A 152 21.06 11.33 6.86
C PRO A 152 20.87 10.47 5.61
N ALA A 153 21.98 10.04 5.01
CA ALA A 153 21.98 9.23 3.82
C ALA A 153 21.42 7.81 4.13
N THR A 154 21.71 7.27 5.31
CA THR A 154 21.13 6.01 5.81
C THR A 154 19.59 6.08 5.93
N ILE A 155 19.03 7.25 6.25
CA ILE A 155 17.58 7.42 6.39
C ILE A 155 16.89 7.36 5.03
N VAL A 156 17.49 7.93 3.98
CA VAL A 156 16.97 7.79 2.62
C VAL A 156 17.01 6.34 2.14
N ALA A 157 18.10 5.61 2.44
CA ALA A 157 18.19 4.18 2.12
C ALA A 157 17.09 3.36 2.81
N LYS A 158 16.82 3.64 4.10
CA LYS A 158 15.75 2.99 4.86
C LYS A 158 14.36 3.35 4.34
N LEU A 159 14.13 4.63 3.99
CA LEU A 159 12.88 5.08 3.40
C LEU A 159 12.62 4.37 2.07
N LEU A 160 13.66 4.21 1.26
CA LEU A 160 13.59 3.51 -0.01
C LEU A 160 13.28 2.01 0.17
N ASP A 161 13.93 1.37 1.13
CA ASP A 161 13.63 -0.03 1.49
C ASP A 161 12.17 -0.21 1.94
N ILE A 162 11.65 0.71 2.77
CA ILE A 162 10.23 0.74 3.14
C ILE A 162 9.35 0.87 1.90
N LEU A 163 9.59 1.90 1.09
CA LEU A 163 8.78 2.19 -0.10
C LEU A 163 8.72 1.00 -1.05
N TYR A 164 9.84 0.31 -1.27
CA TYR A 164 9.88 -0.86 -2.12
C TYR A 164 9.09 -2.03 -1.51
N ASN A 165 9.39 -2.41 -0.26
CA ASN A 165 8.83 -3.62 0.34
C ASN A 165 7.33 -3.50 0.68
N THR A 166 6.80 -2.30 0.89
CA THR A 166 5.36 -2.09 1.12
C THR A 166 4.49 -2.61 -0.04
N THR A 167 5.01 -2.61 -1.27
CA THR A 167 4.24 -3.05 -2.45
C THR A 167 4.79 -4.30 -3.12
N TYR A 168 6.10 -4.57 -3.02
CA TYR A 168 6.74 -5.71 -3.69
C TYR A 168 6.00 -7.03 -3.42
N TYR A 169 5.74 -7.37 -2.17
CA TYR A 169 5.10 -8.64 -1.80
C TYR A 169 3.64 -8.74 -2.25
N MET A 170 2.91 -7.63 -2.29
CA MET A 170 1.55 -7.61 -2.84
C MET A 170 1.58 -7.90 -4.35
N ARG A 171 2.55 -7.35 -5.08
CA ARG A 171 2.71 -7.62 -6.51
C ARG A 171 3.17 -9.05 -6.78
N GLU A 172 4.16 -9.56 -6.05
CA GLU A 172 4.60 -10.96 -6.18
C GLU A 172 3.41 -11.91 -5.96
N VAL A 173 2.61 -11.67 -4.92
CA VAL A 173 1.40 -12.46 -4.66
C VAL A 173 0.41 -12.41 -5.83
N VAL A 174 0.07 -11.22 -6.32
CA VAL A 174 -0.97 -11.08 -7.36
C VAL A 174 -0.50 -11.54 -8.73
N VAL A 175 0.75 -11.27 -9.09
CA VAL A 175 1.29 -11.55 -10.43
C VAL A 175 1.80 -12.99 -10.52
N ASP A 176 2.52 -13.47 -9.51
CA ASP A 176 3.25 -14.73 -9.61
C ASP A 176 2.50 -15.91 -8.96
N HIS A 177 1.58 -15.64 -8.04
CA HIS A 177 0.98 -16.68 -7.19
C HIS A 177 -0.54 -16.77 -7.30
N LEU A 178 -1.22 -15.65 -7.56
CA LEU A 178 -2.67 -15.55 -7.67
C LEU A 178 -3.11 -14.95 -9.01
N ASN A 179 -2.32 -15.14 -10.07
CA ASN A 179 -2.76 -14.83 -11.44
C ASN A 179 -3.91 -15.75 -11.87
N ASP A 180 -4.56 -15.41 -12.98
CA ASP A 180 -5.76 -16.10 -13.47
C ASP A 180 -5.58 -17.63 -13.58
N VAL A 181 -4.42 -18.07 -14.08
CA VAL A 181 -4.10 -19.51 -14.26
C VAL A 181 -3.89 -20.19 -12.91
N SER A 182 -3.06 -19.62 -12.04
CA SER A 182 -2.80 -20.18 -10.71
C SER A 182 -4.05 -20.19 -9.85
N LEU A 183 -4.88 -19.16 -9.96
CA LEU A 183 -6.15 -19.06 -9.25
C LEU A 183 -7.13 -20.16 -9.67
N GLU A 184 -7.29 -20.39 -10.98
CA GLU A 184 -8.15 -21.47 -11.49
C GLU A 184 -7.69 -22.85 -11.01
N GLN A 185 -6.37 -23.09 -11.01
CA GLN A 185 -5.78 -24.31 -10.46
C GLN A 185 -6.08 -24.46 -8.96
N LEU A 186 -5.90 -23.39 -8.17
CA LEU A 186 -6.23 -23.37 -6.74
C LEU A 186 -7.71 -23.68 -6.51
N GLY A 187 -8.60 -23.11 -7.32
CA GLY A 187 -10.04 -23.39 -7.29
C GLY A 187 -10.35 -24.87 -7.52
N SER A 188 -9.56 -25.56 -8.35
CA SER A 188 -9.72 -26.99 -8.61
C SER A 188 -9.20 -27.85 -7.46
N ILE A 189 -7.98 -27.57 -6.98
CA ILE A 189 -7.25 -28.47 -6.06
C ILE A 189 -7.50 -28.20 -4.57
N LYS A 190 -7.76 -26.95 -4.18
CA LYS A 190 -7.86 -26.56 -2.76
C LYS A 190 -9.27 -26.79 -2.21
N SER A 191 -9.33 -27.09 -0.92
CA SER A 191 -10.58 -27.13 -0.16
C SER A 191 -11.16 -25.73 0.09
N ALA A 192 -12.43 -25.64 0.49
CA ALA A 192 -13.04 -24.37 0.86
C ALA A 192 -12.30 -23.70 2.05
N GLU A 193 -11.80 -24.48 2.99
CA GLU A 193 -11.05 -23.98 4.15
C GLU A 193 -9.70 -23.38 3.72
N GLU A 194 -8.95 -24.07 2.86
CA GLU A 194 -7.68 -23.57 2.33
C GLU A 194 -7.86 -22.29 1.50
N LEU A 195 -8.89 -22.24 0.64
CA LEU A 195 -9.23 -21.02 -0.09
C LEU A 195 -9.62 -19.88 0.85
N THR A 196 -10.30 -20.18 1.96
CA THR A 196 -10.62 -19.17 2.99
C THR A 196 -9.36 -18.63 3.65
N LYS A 197 -8.37 -19.47 3.95
CA LYS A 197 -7.07 -19.03 4.50
C LYS A 197 -6.34 -18.11 3.52
N ILE A 198 -6.29 -18.47 2.24
CA ILE A 198 -5.68 -17.64 1.18
C ILE A 198 -6.40 -16.29 1.08
N TYR A 199 -7.73 -16.30 1.04
CA TYR A 199 -8.55 -15.08 0.97
C TYR A 199 -8.31 -14.15 2.16
N ASN A 200 -8.35 -14.68 3.38
CA ASN A 200 -8.14 -13.88 4.58
C ASN A 200 -6.72 -13.31 4.63
N ALA A 201 -5.70 -14.11 4.29
CA ALA A 201 -4.31 -13.65 4.24
C ALA A 201 -4.10 -12.57 3.18
N PHE A 202 -4.72 -12.71 1.99
CA PHE A 202 -4.70 -11.68 0.96
C PHE A 202 -5.35 -10.38 1.42
N LYS A 203 -6.51 -10.47 2.10
CA LYS A 203 -7.20 -9.30 2.64
C LYS A 203 -6.36 -8.57 3.68
N GLU A 204 -5.77 -9.32 4.61
CA GLU A 204 -4.87 -8.79 5.63
C GLU A 204 -3.65 -8.11 5.00
N LEU A 205 -3.02 -8.73 3.99
CA LEU A 205 -1.91 -8.14 3.24
C LEU A 205 -2.31 -6.81 2.58
N SER A 206 -3.47 -6.76 1.93
CA SER A 206 -4.01 -5.55 1.30
C SER A 206 -4.25 -4.42 2.33
N ASP A 207 -4.80 -4.76 3.49
CA ASP A 207 -5.10 -3.80 4.55
C ASP A 207 -3.82 -3.26 5.21
N LEU A 208 -2.85 -4.15 5.50
CA LEU A 208 -1.52 -3.77 6.00
C LEU A 208 -0.80 -2.84 5.03
N ARG A 209 -0.82 -3.17 3.74
CA ARG A 209 -0.25 -2.31 2.68
C ARG A 209 -0.90 -0.94 2.67
N THR A 210 -2.23 -0.88 2.67
CA THR A 210 -2.99 0.37 2.64
C THR A 210 -2.64 1.25 3.86
N ASN A 211 -2.53 0.64 5.04
CA ASN A 211 -2.12 1.34 6.25
C ASN A 211 -0.69 1.89 6.12
N ALA A 212 0.27 1.06 5.69
CA ALA A 212 1.65 1.50 5.50
C ALA A 212 1.76 2.66 4.49
N MET A 213 1.07 2.59 3.35
CA MET A 213 1.01 3.66 2.35
C MET A 213 0.49 4.97 2.95
N SER A 214 -0.56 4.91 3.78
CA SER A 214 -1.12 6.08 4.46
C SER A 214 -0.12 6.73 5.41
N GLN A 215 0.57 5.94 6.23
CA GLN A 215 1.59 6.44 7.15
C GLN A 215 2.80 7.05 6.41
N ILE A 216 3.23 6.43 5.31
CA ILE A 216 4.30 6.94 4.45
C ILE A 216 3.88 8.28 3.84
N LYS A 217 2.65 8.38 3.33
CA LYS A 217 2.11 9.63 2.76
C LYS A 217 2.15 10.76 3.79
N ILE A 218 1.63 10.52 5.00
CA ILE A 218 1.66 11.51 6.09
C ILE A 218 3.10 11.95 6.37
N ALA A 219 4.03 11.01 6.50
CA ALA A 219 5.43 11.33 6.78
C ALA A 219 6.06 12.20 5.68
N ILE A 220 5.79 11.91 4.41
CA ILE A 220 6.28 12.73 3.29
C ILE A 220 5.66 14.14 3.34
N GLU A 221 4.35 14.24 3.53
CA GLU A 221 3.64 15.53 3.57
C GLU A 221 4.08 16.40 4.74
N GLU A 222 4.38 15.81 5.89
CA GLU A 222 4.87 16.57 7.05
C GLU A 222 6.38 16.87 6.98
N SER A 223 7.15 16.11 6.19
CA SER A 223 8.59 16.33 6.02
C SER A 223 8.92 17.35 4.92
N GLU A 224 8.13 17.43 3.86
CA GLU A 224 8.43 18.32 2.72
C GLU A 224 8.55 19.80 3.10
N PRO A 225 7.67 20.39 3.93
CA PRO A 225 7.79 21.81 4.32
C PRO A 225 9.10 22.13 5.06
N LEU A 226 9.78 21.11 5.57
CA LEU A 226 11.04 21.20 6.30
C LEU A 226 12.27 21.09 5.40
N TRP A 227 12.13 21.10 4.06
CA TRP A 227 13.23 20.85 3.13
C TRP A 227 14.46 21.78 3.31
N ARG A 228 14.26 22.99 3.85
CA ARG A 228 15.34 23.93 4.19
C ARG A 228 16.04 23.63 5.52
N ASP A 229 15.38 22.89 6.42
CA ASP A 229 15.93 22.41 7.68
C ASP A 229 16.17 20.90 7.60
N ARG A 230 17.35 20.54 7.09
CA ARG A 230 17.74 19.14 6.94
C ARG A 230 17.64 18.37 8.26
N VAL A 231 17.94 18.97 9.41
CA VAL A 231 17.92 18.27 10.70
C VAL A 231 16.48 17.96 11.12
N ALA A 232 15.59 18.95 11.06
CA ALA A 232 14.18 18.76 11.38
C ALA A 232 13.51 17.75 10.43
N MET A 233 13.75 17.88 9.12
CA MET A 233 13.24 16.94 8.12
C MET A 233 13.73 15.51 8.35
N THR A 234 15.03 15.35 8.63
CA THR A 234 15.63 14.04 8.92
C THR A 234 15.03 13.42 10.19
N ASN A 235 14.84 14.21 11.25
CA ASN A 235 14.21 13.74 12.49
C ASN A 235 12.73 13.38 12.30
N LYS A 236 12.03 14.06 11.40
CA LYS A 236 10.65 13.72 11.05
C LYS A 236 10.57 12.37 10.32
N LEU A 237 11.44 12.14 9.34
CA LEU A 237 11.51 10.86 8.61
C LEU A 237 11.94 9.68 9.50
N LYS A 238 12.80 9.92 10.51
CA LYS A 238 13.18 8.87 11.47
C LYS A 238 11.98 8.20 12.12
N LYS A 239 10.89 8.94 12.35
CA LYS A 239 9.65 8.39 12.93
C LYS A 239 9.05 7.23 12.14
N ILE A 240 9.35 7.12 10.84
CA ILE A 240 8.91 6.00 9.99
C ILE A 240 10.05 5.09 9.54
N THR A 241 11.31 5.52 9.66
CA THR A 241 12.47 4.71 9.22
C THR A 241 13.16 3.97 10.37
N ASP A 242 12.99 4.40 11.62
CA ASP A 242 13.59 3.74 12.78
C ASP A 242 12.97 2.36 13.01
N GLY A 243 13.78 1.42 13.51
CA GLY A 243 13.42 -0.01 13.58
C GLY A 243 12.17 -0.31 14.41
N GLU A 244 11.86 0.55 15.39
CA GLU A 244 10.70 0.44 16.28
C GLU A 244 9.47 1.20 15.75
N SER A 245 9.57 1.83 14.57
CA SER A 245 8.45 2.58 14.00
C SER A 245 7.33 1.66 13.54
N LEU A 246 6.09 2.16 13.64
CA LEU A 246 4.91 1.47 13.12
C LEU A 246 5.06 1.08 11.64
N VAL A 247 5.71 1.92 10.83
CA VAL A 247 5.89 1.64 9.40
C VAL A 247 6.86 0.48 9.17
N GLN A 248 7.92 0.35 9.97
CA GLN A 248 8.79 -0.83 9.91
C GLN A 248 8.07 -2.10 10.37
N ASP A 249 7.26 -2.03 11.44
CA ASP A 249 6.42 -3.16 11.89
C ASP A 249 5.43 -3.59 10.79
N LEU A 250 4.72 -2.63 10.17
CA LEU A 250 3.84 -2.89 9.04
C LEU A 250 4.59 -3.51 7.86
N LYS A 251 5.78 -3.00 7.53
CA LYS A 251 6.64 -3.58 6.47
C LYS A 251 6.96 -5.04 6.75
N LEU A 252 7.35 -5.39 7.98
CA LEU A 252 7.63 -6.78 8.37
C LEU A 252 6.38 -7.66 8.28
N LYS A 253 5.22 -7.17 8.74
CA LYS A 253 3.94 -7.89 8.61
C LYS A 253 3.55 -8.12 7.16
N ILE A 254 3.75 -7.13 6.28
CA ILE A 254 3.54 -7.26 4.83
C ILE A 254 4.43 -8.36 4.24
N ILE A 255 5.72 -8.36 4.58
CA ILE A 255 6.67 -9.40 4.15
C ILE A 255 6.18 -10.78 4.60
N MET A 256 5.87 -10.93 5.89
CA MET A 256 5.41 -12.19 6.47
C MET A 256 4.14 -12.70 5.80
N LYS A 257 3.15 -11.82 5.59
CA LYS A 257 1.88 -12.19 4.95
C LYS A 257 2.04 -12.55 3.48
N GLY A 258 2.90 -11.85 2.74
CA GLY A 258 3.25 -12.24 1.37
C GLY A 258 3.85 -13.65 1.29
N LEU A 259 4.79 -13.96 2.19
CA LEU A 259 5.42 -15.27 2.27
C LEU A 259 4.45 -16.38 2.74
N GLU A 260 3.53 -16.06 3.64
CA GLU A 260 2.47 -16.97 4.08
C GLU A 260 1.54 -17.36 2.93
N ILE A 261 1.09 -16.40 2.11
CA ILE A 261 0.28 -16.68 0.92
C ILE A 261 1.07 -17.55 -0.05
N LYS A 262 2.33 -17.22 -0.30
CA LYS A 262 3.23 -18.02 -1.14
C LYS A 262 3.32 -19.47 -0.66
N TYR A 263 3.32 -19.72 0.65
CA TYR A 263 3.27 -21.06 1.20
C TYR A 263 1.91 -21.75 0.94
N TYR A 264 0.79 -21.06 1.16
CA TYR A 264 -0.54 -21.64 0.96
C TYR A 264 -0.86 -21.99 -0.49
N VAL A 265 -0.35 -21.20 -1.44
CA VAL A 265 -0.60 -21.42 -2.87
C VAL A 265 0.30 -22.50 -3.48
N GLN A 266 1.31 -22.99 -2.76
CA GLN A 266 2.12 -24.10 -3.24
C GLN A 266 1.23 -25.33 -3.41
N VAL A 267 1.24 -25.86 -4.63
CA VAL A 267 0.67 -27.17 -4.93
C VAL A 267 1.54 -28.17 -4.19
N SER A 268 0.99 -28.84 -3.18
CA SER A 268 1.64 -30.01 -2.59
C SER A 268 1.87 -31.00 -3.74
N LYS A 269 3.13 -31.10 -4.20
CA LYS A 269 3.54 -32.22 -5.04
C LYS A 269 3.28 -33.45 -4.19
N GLY A 270 2.27 -34.23 -4.57
CA GLY A 270 1.93 -35.46 -3.89
C GLY A 270 3.18 -36.32 -3.74
N ALA A 271 3.42 -36.74 -2.50
CA ALA A 271 4.19 -37.94 -2.21
C ALA A 271 3.29 -39.15 -2.43
#